data_AF-A0A7V0YGP1-F1
#
_entry.id   AF-A0A7V0YGP1-F1
#
_cell.length_a   1.000
_cell.length_b   1.000
_cell.length_c   1.000
_cell.angle_alpha   90.00
_cell.angle_beta   90.00
_cell.angle_gamma   90.00
#
_symmetry.space_group_name_H-M   'P 1'
#
loop_
_entity.id
_entity.type
_entity.pdbx_description
1 polymer ?
#
loop_
_entity_poly.entity_id
_entity_poly.type
_entity_poly.pdbx_seq_one_letter_code
_entity_poly.pdbx_strand_id
1 'polypeptide(L)'
;MMWTINSLSKSLEKKFGDQVRVTSYNTYYDDTYEIKPLIEQIMHKNIRLPAVFIDNKLVVEGHIDELIISNVLANKGLDNVTKM
;
A
#
# COMPACT_ATOMS: atom_id res chain seq x y z
N MET A 1 15.57 -5.17 -7.67
CA MET A 1 14.13 -4.87 -7.54
C MET A 1 13.74 -4.20 -6.21
N MET A 2 14.70 -3.80 -5.35
CA MET A 2 14.44 -3.09 -4.08
C MET A 2 14.40 -1.55 -4.22
N TRP A 3 15.02 -1.02 -5.29
CA TRP A 3 15.13 0.43 -5.55
C TRP A 3 13.80 1.09 -5.93
N THR A 4 12.94 0.38 -6.68
CA THR A 4 11.67 0.92 -7.18
C THR A 4 10.65 1.12 -6.06
N ILE A 5 10.56 0.17 -5.11
CA ILE A 5 9.67 0.28 -3.95
C ILE A 5 10.14 1.43 -3.04
N ASN A 6 11.44 1.53 -2.78
CA ASN A 6 11.99 2.62 -1.96
C ASN A 6 11.77 4.01 -2.60
N SER A 7 11.82 4.11 -3.92
CA SER A 7 11.50 5.35 -4.64
C SER A 7 10.02 5.72 -4.52
N LEU A 8 9.13 4.74 -4.67
CA LEU A 8 7.68 4.93 -4.52
C LEU A 8 7.31 5.36 -3.10
N SER A 9 7.84 4.69 -2.08
CA SER A 9 7.63 5.05 -0.67
C SER A 9 8.02 6.51 -0.41
N LYS A 10 9.23 6.90 -0.82
CA LYS A 10 9.72 8.27 -0.65
C LYS A 10 8.87 9.29 -1.39
N SER A 11 8.40 8.98 -2.60
CA SER A 11 7.57 9.90 -3.38
C SER A 11 6.22 10.14 -2.69
N LEU A 12 5.57 9.07 -2.24
CA LEU A 12 4.28 9.15 -1.54
C LEU A 12 4.41 9.89 -0.20
N GLU A 13 5.42 9.57 0.61
CA GLU A 13 5.67 10.26 1.89
C GLU A 13 6.01 11.74 1.67
N LYS A 14 6.77 12.08 0.63
CA LYS A 14 7.04 13.49 0.28
C LYS A 14 5.77 14.24 -0.15
N LYS A 15 4.85 13.57 -0.86
CA LYS A 15 3.64 14.18 -1.42
C LYS A 15 2.53 14.34 -0.39
N PHE A 16 2.34 13.35 0.48
CA PHE A 16 1.26 13.33 1.46
C PHE A 16 1.72 13.64 2.89
N GLY A 17 3.03 13.79 3.11
CA GLY A 17 3.62 14.12 4.41
C GLY A 17 3.27 13.07 5.46
N ASP A 18 2.98 13.54 6.67
CA ASP A 18 2.67 12.69 7.83
C ASP A 18 1.33 11.93 7.71
N GLN A 19 0.53 12.20 6.67
CA GLN A 19 -0.74 11.51 6.45
C GLN A 19 -0.56 10.08 5.92
N VAL A 20 0.60 9.77 5.34
CA VAL A 20 0.88 8.47 4.73
C VAL A 20 2.23 7.97 5.21
N ARG A 21 2.25 6.75 5.75
CA ARG A 21 3.47 6.03 6.06
C ARG A 21 3.51 4.77 5.20
N VAL A 22 4.57 4.58 4.44
CA VAL A 22 4.68 3.42 3.54
C VAL A 22 5.63 2.41 4.14
N THR A 23 5.13 1.19 4.36
CA THR A 23 5.96 0.06 4.79
C THR A 23 5.91 -1.03 3.73
N SER A 24 7.06 -1.57 3.38
CA SER A 24 7.18 -2.68 2.44
C SER A 24 7.53 -3.96 3.19
N TYR A 25 6.91 -5.06 2.78
CA TYR A 25 7.15 -6.38 3.36
C TYR A 25 7.43 -7.38 2.26
N ASN A 26 8.34 -8.31 2.54
CA ASN A 26 8.61 -9.48 1.75
C ASN A 26 7.88 -10.69 2.36
N THR A 27 6.89 -11.20 1.63
CA THR A 27 6.03 -12.31 2.06
C THR A 27 6.78 -13.62 2.36
N TYR A 28 8.05 -13.74 1.97
CA TYR A 28 8.87 -14.93 2.22
C TYR A 28 9.79 -14.82 3.43
N TYR A 29 10.14 -13.61 3.86
CA TYR A 29 11.16 -13.39 4.91
C TYR A 29 10.63 -12.62 6.11
N ASP A 30 9.64 -11.75 5.89
CA ASP A 30 9.04 -11.04 6.99
C ASP A 30 7.96 -11.95 7.61
N ASP A 31 8.05 -12.17 8.91
CA ASP A 31 7.06 -12.90 9.72
C ASP A 31 6.82 -12.11 11.00
N THR A 32 6.05 -11.04 10.87
CA THR A 32 5.60 -10.23 12.01
C THR A 32 4.11 -10.45 12.23
N TYR A 33 3.67 -10.33 13.49
CA TYR A 33 2.25 -10.45 13.86
C TYR A 33 1.34 -9.50 13.07
N GLU A 34 1.86 -8.34 12.67
CA GLU A 34 1.13 -7.33 11.90
C GLU A 34 0.84 -7.76 10.46
N ILE A 35 1.76 -8.50 9.83
CA ILE A 35 1.64 -8.83 8.40
C ILE A 35 1.06 -10.20 8.13
N LYS A 36 1.12 -11.12 9.10
CA LYS A 36 0.61 -12.48 8.96
C LYS A 36 -0.84 -12.52 8.42
N PRO A 37 -1.78 -11.68 8.91
CA PRO A 37 -3.14 -11.63 8.36
C PRO A 37 -3.19 -11.15 6.90
N LEU A 38 -2.25 -10.30 6.47
CA LEU A 38 -2.17 -9.84 5.08
C LEU A 38 -1.61 -10.93 4.17
N ILE A 39 -0.59 -11.67 4.61
CA ILE A 39 -0.03 -12.82 3.88
C ILE A 39 -1.10 -13.91 3.70
N GLU A 40 -1.82 -14.24 4.77
CA GLU A 40 -2.93 -15.21 4.71
C GLU A 40 -4.01 -14.76 3.72
N GLN A 41 -4.35 -13.47 3.68
CA GLN A 41 -5.27 -12.94 2.68
C GLN A 41 -4.74 -13.08 1.26
N ILE A 42 -3.44 -12.83 1.02
CA ILE A 42 -2.82 -13.00 -0.29
C ILE A 42 -2.94 -14.44 -0.76
N MET A 43 -2.63 -15.39 0.12
CA MET A 43 -2.70 -16.83 -0.19
C MET A 43 -4.14 -17.30 -0.41
N HIS A 44 -5.07 -16.98 0.50
CA HIS A 44 -6.46 -17.46 0.40
C HIS A 44 -7.23 -16.86 -0.77
N LYS A 45 -6.95 -15.60 -1.14
CA LYS A 45 -7.67 -14.89 -2.20
C LYS A 45 -6.94 -14.94 -3.55
N ASN A 46 -5.81 -15.66 -3.64
CA ASN A 46 -4.96 -15.72 -4.84
C ASN A 46 -4.57 -14.31 -5.37
N ILE A 47 -4.27 -13.38 -4.45
CA ILE A 47 -3.89 -12.00 -4.81
C ILE A 47 -2.56 -12.02 -5.54
N ARG A 48 -2.47 -11.27 -6.64
CA ARG A 48 -1.23 -11.20 -7.43
C ARG A 48 -0.22 -10.25 -6.78
N LEU A 49 0.99 -10.73 -6.57
CA LEU A 49 2.09 -9.90 -6.10
C LEU A 49 2.77 -9.15 -7.27
N PRO A 50 3.33 -7.95 -7.02
CA PRO A 50 3.26 -7.19 -5.77
C PRO A 50 1.86 -6.60 -5.50
N ALA A 51 1.49 -6.43 -4.24
CA ALA A 51 0.18 -5.95 -3.82
C ALA A 51 0.29 -4.77 -2.85
N VAL A 52 -0.67 -3.84 -2.92
CA VAL A 52 -0.72 -2.63 -2.09
C VAL A 52 -2.01 -2.64 -1.27
N PHE A 53 -1.84 -2.48 0.03
CA PHE A 53 -2.93 -2.36 0.99
C PHE A 53 -2.92 -0.95 1.59
N ILE A 54 -4.10 -0.34 1.71
CA ILE A 54 -4.28 0.96 2.39
C ILE A 54 -5.38 0.76 3.44
N ASP A 55 -5.08 1.02 4.71
CA ASP A 55 -5.96 0.72 5.85
C ASP A 55 -6.47 -0.74 5.83
N ASN A 56 -5.57 -1.70 5.62
CA ASN A 56 -5.85 -3.14 5.54
C ASN A 56 -6.79 -3.58 4.39
N LYS A 57 -7.08 -2.69 3.42
CA LYS A 57 -7.86 -3.01 2.23
C LYS A 57 -6.96 -3.10 1.01
N LEU A 58 -7.10 -4.17 0.23
CA LEU A 58 -6.40 -4.32 -1.06
C LEU A 58 -6.84 -3.22 -2.02
N VAL A 59 -5.88 -2.49 -2.58
CA VAL A 59 -6.12 -1.40 -3.54
C VAL A 59 -5.57 -1.72 -4.92
N VAL A 60 -4.37 -2.30 -4.99
CA VAL A 60 -3.70 -2.67 -6.25
C VAL A 60 -3.04 -4.03 -6.11
N GLU A 61 -3.05 -4.82 -7.17
CA GLU A 61 -2.33 -6.10 -7.28
C GLU A 61 -1.62 -6.21 -8.64
N GLY A 62 -0.48 -6.91 -8.66
CA GLY A 62 0.36 -7.09 -9.84
C GLY A 62 1.11 -5.83 -10.26
N HIS A 63 0.54 -5.02 -11.13
CA HIS A 63 1.23 -3.83 -11.66
C HIS A 63 0.98 -2.61 -10.77
N ILE A 64 2.02 -2.16 -10.09
CA ILE A 64 1.96 -0.99 -9.21
C ILE A 64 2.43 0.26 -9.95
N ASP A 65 1.54 1.25 -10.04
CA ASP A 65 1.81 2.59 -10.58
C ASP A 65 1.55 3.65 -9.49
N GLU A 66 2.49 4.59 -9.36
CA GLU A 66 2.43 5.71 -8.42
C GLU A 66 1.18 6.58 -8.63
N LEU A 67 0.77 6.78 -9.88
CA LEU A 67 -0.40 7.60 -10.22
C LEU A 67 -1.69 6.98 -9.67
N ILE A 68 -1.81 5.65 -9.76
CA ILE A 68 -2.97 4.91 -9.25
C ILE A 68 -3.04 5.07 -7.73
N ILE A 69 -1.94 4.82 -7.02
CA ILE A 69 -1.91 4.93 -5.55
C ILE A 69 -2.15 6.38 -5.11
N SER A 70 -1.52 7.34 -5.78
CA SER A 70 -1.71 8.78 -5.53
C SER A 70 -3.18 9.19 -5.64
N ASN A 71 -3.88 8.72 -6.67
CA ASN A 71 -5.28 9.05 -6.88
C ASN A 71 -6.17 8.45 -5.78
N VAL A 72 -5.90 7.22 -5.34
CA VAL A 72 -6.66 6.59 -4.25
C VAL A 72 -6.47 7.35 -2.94
N LEU A 73 -5.22 7.72 -2.60
CA LEU A 73 -4.90 8.49 -1.40
C LEU A 73 -5.55 9.87 -1.41
N ALA A 74 -5.47 10.59 -2.55
CA ALA A 74 -6.09 11.90 -2.69
C ALA A 74 -7.62 11.87 -2.54
N ASN A 75 -8.28 10.85 -3.11
CA ASN A 75 -9.73 10.70 -3.00
C ASN A 75 -10.18 10.31 -1.57
N LYS A 76 -9.40 9.53 -0.83
CA LYS A 76 -9.67 9.26 0.59
C LYS A 76 -9.64 10.54 1.44
N GLY A 77 -8.74 11.46 1.14
CA GLY A 77 -8.70 12.77 1.82
C GLY A 77 -9.97 13.59 1.57
N LEU A 78 -10.53 13.53 0.36
CA LEU A 78 -11.76 14.23 -0.02
C LEU A 78 -13.00 13.65 0.67
N ASP A 79 -13.07 12.32 0.88
CA ASP A 79 -14.17 11.68 1.62
C ASP A 79 -14.26 12.14 3.08
N ASN A 80 -13.13 12.50 3.70
CA ASN A 80 -13.10 13.05 5.06
C ASN A 80 -13.43 14.55 5.13
N VAL A 81 -13.20 15.32 4.06
CA VAL A 81 -13.53 16.76 4.02
C VAL A 81 -15.01 17.00 3.69
N THR A 82 -15.63 16.13 2.88
CA THR A 82 -17.02 16.29 2.44
C THR A 82 -18.05 15.89 3.53
N LYS A 83 -17.59 15.29 4.64
CA LYS A 83 -18.43 14.92 5.79
C LYS A 83 -18.37 15.91 6.96
N MET A 84 -17.72 17.06 6.79
CA MET A 84 -17.75 18.17 7.76
C MET A 84 -18.90 19.13 7.49
#